data_AF-A0A7S1NBK9-F1
#
_entry.id   AF-A0A7S1NBK9-F1
#
_cell.length_a   1.000
_cell.length_b   1.000
_cell.length_c   1.000
_cell.angle_alpha   90.00
_cell.angle_beta   90.00
_cell.angle_gamma   90.00
#
_symmetry.space_group_name_H-M   'P 1'
#
loop_
_entity.id
_entity.type
_entity.pdbx_description
1 polymer ?
#
loop_
_entity_poly.entity_id
_entity_poly.type
_entity_poly.pdbx_seq_one_letter_code
_entity_poly.pdbx_strand_id
1 'polypeptide(L)'
;FFLCEQHPTAFEFNTEWLHALGRLHSSLLHGSFLGDNEHIRMHAKVRQRTLSIWDHLLDPSIANRYRNVMYRRREGPLRLTPVRVFLWPLPLLLERGVKGEY
;
A
#
# COMPACT_ATOMS: atom_id res chain seq x y z
N PHE A 1 2.88 -2.70 6.23
CA PHE A 1 4.06 -2.06 6.84
C PHE A 1 4.82 -3.04 7.73
N PHE A 2 4.30 -3.44 8.89
CA PHE A 2 5.00 -4.32 9.85
C PHE A 2 5.63 -5.60 9.24
N LEU A 3 4.90 -6.38 8.45
CA LEU A 3 5.46 -7.60 7.85
C LEU A 3 6.62 -7.30 6.88
N CYS A 4 6.56 -6.18 6.16
CA CYS A 4 7.64 -5.76 5.26
C CYS A 4 8.89 -5.37 6.04
N GLU A 5 8.74 -4.80 7.24
CA GLU A 5 9.87 -4.48 8.13
C GLU A 5 10.48 -5.75 8.75
N GLN A 6 9.64 -6.69 9.20
CA GLN A 6 10.12 -7.95 9.76
C GLN A 6 10.77 -8.88 8.71
N HIS A 7 10.30 -8.79 7.46
CA HIS A 7 10.74 -9.67 6.36
C HIS A 7 11.08 -8.81 5.12
N PRO A 8 12.21 -8.07 5.14
CA PRO A 8 12.54 -7.09 4.10
C PRO A 8 12.72 -7.66 2.70
N THR A 9 12.95 -8.98 2.57
CA THR A 9 13.12 -9.66 1.28
C THR A 9 11.90 -10.44 0.83
N ALA A 10 10.82 -10.51 1.63
CA ALA A 10 9.71 -11.43 1.39
C ALA A 10 8.62 -10.91 0.45
N PHE A 11 8.58 -9.60 0.21
CA PHE A 11 7.55 -8.95 -0.61
C PHE A 11 8.15 -8.37 -1.88
N GLU A 12 7.48 -8.57 -3.02
CA GLU A 12 7.89 -8.04 -4.33
C GLU A 12 7.75 -6.53 -4.44
N PHE A 13 6.80 -5.97 -3.70
CA PHE A 13 6.57 -4.53 -3.62
C PHE A 13 7.38 -3.92 -2.46
N ASN A 14 7.76 -2.65 -2.62
CA ASN A 14 8.40 -1.87 -1.58
C ASN A 14 7.39 -1.09 -0.74
N THR A 15 7.87 -0.42 0.31
CA THR A 15 7.04 0.38 1.23
C THR A 15 6.33 1.55 0.52
N GLU A 16 6.98 2.17 -0.47
CA GLU A 16 6.38 3.25 -1.27
C GLU A 16 5.12 2.81 -2.01
N TRP A 17 5.06 1.55 -2.45
CA TRP A 17 3.85 0.99 -3.08
C TRP A 17 2.65 1.01 -2.12
N LEU A 18 2.85 0.63 -0.85
CA LEU A 18 1.80 0.67 0.17
C LEU A 18 1.37 2.11 0.48
N HIS A 19 2.31 3.06 0.51
CA HIS A 19 1.99 4.47 0.65
C HIS A 19 1.17 5.00 -0.53
N ALA A 20 1.57 4.65 -1.77
CA ALA A 20 0.85 5.05 -2.97
C ALA A 20 -0.57 4.47 -2.99
N LEU A 21 -0.73 3.19 -2.65
CA LEU A 21 -2.02 2.53 -2.50
C LEU A 21 -2.92 3.27 -1.49
N GLY A 22 -2.39 3.64 -0.32
CA GLY A 22 -3.11 4.41 0.68
C GLY A 22 -3.57 5.79 0.19
N ARG A 23 -2.69 6.54 -0.48
CA ARG A 23 -3.04 7.84 -1.08
C ARG A 23 -4.13 7.71 -2.13
N LEU A 24 -4.00 6.73 -3.02
CA LEU A 24 -4.95 6.50 -4.11
C LEU A 24 -6.31 6.02 -3.61
N HIS A 25 -6.35 5.20 -2.56
CA HIS A 25 -7.57 4.85 -1.85
C HIS A 25 -8.30 6.10 -1.34
N SER A 26 -7.60 6.98 -0.62
CA SER A 26 -8.18 8.22 -0.09
C SER A 26 -8.54 9.26 -1.15
N SER A 27 -7.93 9.18 -2.34
CA SER A 27 -8.17 10.14 -3.42
C SER A 27 -9.54 9.99 -4.10
N LEU A 28 -10.19 8.83 -3.96
CA LEU A 28 -11.44 8.47 -4.66
C LEU A 28 -11.39 8.60 -6.19
N LEU A 29 -10.19 8.69 -6.79
CA LEU A 29 -10.00 8.81 -8.24
C LEU A 29 -10.28 7.51 -9.02
N HIS A 30 -10.26 6.37 -8.32
CA HIS A 30 -10.42 5.04 -8.92
C HIS A 30 -11.61 4.31 -8.29
N GLY A 31 -12.28 3.47 -9.07
CA GLY A 31 -13.44 2.72 -8.60
C GLY A 31 -13.13 1.48 -7.78
N SER A 32 -11.85 1.15 -7.59
CA SER A 32 -11.42 -0.11 -6.93
C SER A 32 -11.91 -0.22 -5.49
N PHE A 33 -12.13 0.90 -4.81
CA PHE A 33 -12.57 0.95 -3.41
C PHE A 33 -13.91 1.66 -3.21
N LEU A 34 -14.69 1.84 -4.29
CA LEU A 34 -16.04 2.42 -4.18
C LEU A 34 -17.06 1.34 -3.85
N GLY A 35 -18.02 1.69 -2.98
CA GLY A 35 -19.12 0.84 -2.55
C GLY A 35 -18.72 -0.14 -1.44
N ASP A 36 -19.71 -0.55 -0.63
CA ASP A 36 -19.47 -1.37 0.56
C ASP A 36 -19.46 -2.87 0.26
N ASN A 37 -19.94 -3.27 -0.93
CA ASN A 37 -19.98 -4.66 -1.37
C ASN A 37 -20.08 -4.75 -2.90
N GLU A 38 -19.88 -5.97 -3.41
CA GLU A 38 -19.89 -6.22 -4.86
C GLU A 38 -21.25 -5.96 -5.52
N HIS A 39 -22.35 -6.24 -4.82
CA HIS A 39 -23.69 -6.01 -5.34
C HIS A 39 -23.90 -4.51 -5.66
N ILE A 40 -23.55 -3.62 -4.73
CA ILE A 40 -23.63 -2.17 -4.93
C ILE A 40 -22.73 -1.74 -6.11
N ARG A 41 -21.52 -2.30 -6.22
CA ARG A 41 -20.58 -1.98 -7.31
C ARG A 41 -21.13 -2.36 -8.68
N MET A 42 -21.79 -3.52 -8.78
CA MET A 42 -22.43 -3.99 -10.01
C MET A 42 -23.61 -3.11 -10.41
N HIS A 43 -24.49 -2.77 -9.47
CA HIS A 43 -25.62 -1.86 -9.72
C HIS A 43 -25.17 -0.47 -10.15
N ALA A 44 -24.12 0.07 -9.53
CA ALA A 44 -23.55 1.36 -9.89
C ALA A 44 -22.70 1.33 -11.17
N LYS A 45 -22.47 0.15 -11.76
CA LYS A 45 -21.64 -0.07 -12.96
C LYS A 45 -20.22 0.49 -12.80
N VAL A 46 -19.63 0.30 -11.61
CA VAL A 46 -18.33 0.91 -11.24
C VAL A 46 -17.25 0.53 -12.26
N ARG A 47 -17.16 -0.74 -12.64
CA ARG A 47 -16.16 -1.25 -13.59
C ARG A 47 -16.24 -0.58 -14.97
N GLN A 48 -17.43 -0.19 -15.41
CA GLN A 48 -17.62 0.43 -16.73
C GLN A 48 -17.44 1.95 -16.69
N ARG A 49 -17.52 2.58 -15.51
CA ARG A 49 -17.57 4.03 -15.34
C ARG A 49 -16.31 4.62 -14.71
N THR A 50 -15.39 3.78 -14.25
CA THR A 50 -14.20 4.20 -13.52
C THR A 50 -13.00 3.34 -13.91
N LEU A 51 -11.79 3.89 -13.70
CA LEU A 51 -10.55 3.14 -13.85
C LEU A 51 -10.24 2.34 -12.59
N SER A 52 -9.51 1.25 -12.77
CA SER A 52 -8.97 0.47 -11.67
C SER A 52 -7.71 1.14 -11.13
N ILE A 53 -7.53 1.15 -9.81
CA ILE A 53 -6.27 1.57 -9.18
C ILE A 53 -5.08 0.74 -9.68
N TRP A 54 -5.33 -0.51 -10.06
CA TRP A 54 -4.30 -1.40 -10.59
C TRP A 54 -3.81 -0.95 -11.97
N ASP A 55 -4.68 -0.32 -12.77
CA ASP A 55 -4.28 0.24 -14.07
C ASP A 55 -3.23 1.34 -13.88
N HIS A 56 -3.31 2.07 -12.76
CA HIS A 56 -2.33 3.08 -12.38
C HIS A 56 -1.07 2.48 -11.74
N LEU A 57 -1.23 1.64 -10.70
CA LEU A 57 -0.09 1.11 -9.93
C LEU A 57 0.79 0.13 -10.73
N LEU A 58 0.21 -0.56 -11.70
CA LEU A 58 0.91 -1.54 -12.55
C LEU A 58 1.28 -0.97 -13.92
N ASP A 59 1.07 0.33 -14.18
CA ASP A 59 1.52 0.96 -15.41
C ASP A 59 3.03 0.72 -15.58
N PRO A 60 3.47 0.09 -16.70
CA PRO A 60 4.88 -0.26 -16.93
C PRO A 60 5.84 0.92 -16.81
N SER A 61 5.38 2.15 -17.06
CA SER A 61 6.19 3.37 -16.95
C SER A 61 6.59 3.70 -15.51
N ILE A 62 5.80 3.29 -14.51
CA ILE A 62 6.05 3.57 -13.09
C ILE A 62 6.21 2.32 -12.23
N ALA A 63 5.79 1.14 -12.69
CA ALA A 63 5.75 -0.09 -11.89
C ALA A 63 7.12 -0.45 -11.29
N ASN A 64 8.22 -0.21 -12.02
CA ASN A 64 9.57 -0.46 -11.54
C ASN A 64 9.93 0.33 -10.27
N ARG A 65 9.34 1.52 -10.06
CA ARG A 65 9.53 2.32 -8.85
C ARG A 65 9.06 1.61 -7.59
N TYR A 66 8.07 0.74 -7.73
CA TYR A 66 7.42 0.05 -6.63
C TYR A 66 8.01 -1.32 -6.33
N ARG A 67 8.99 -1.77 -7.12
CA ARG A 67 9.61 -3.08 -6.95
C ARG A 67 10.61 -3.06 -5.79
N ASN A 68 10.58 -4.09 -4.97
CA ASN A 68 11.60 -4.35 -3.97
C ASN A 68 12.80 -5.04 -4.61
N VAL A 69 13.93 -4.35 -4.69
CA VAL A 69 15.18 -4.87 -5.26
C VAL A 69 15.70 -6.07 -4.45
N MET A 70 15.40 -6.13 -3.16
CA MET A 70 15.82 -7.20 -2.27
C MET A 70 14.89 -8.41 -2.26
N TYR A 71 13.84 -8.40 -3.08
CA TYR A 71 12.88 -9.50 -3.12
C TYR A 71 13.56 -10.83 -3.45
N ARG A 72 13.25 -11.84 -2.62
CA ARG A 72 13.63 -13.23 -2.86
C ARG A 72 12.40 -14.09 -2.65
N ARG A 73 12.04 -14.85 -3.69
CA ARG A 73 10.98 -15.85 -3.60
C ARG A 73 11.31 -16.82 -2.46
N ARG A 74 10.43 -16.89 -1.47
CA ARG A 74 10.53 -17.80 -0.33
C ARG A 74 9.48 -18.88 -0.47
N GLU A 75 9.86 -20.11 -0.17
CA GLU A 75 8.93 -21.23 -0.01
C GLU A 75 8.66 -21.42 1.49
N GLY A 76 7.39 -21.35 1.89
CA GLY A 76 6.95 -21.51 3.28
C GLY A 76 6.42 -20.24 3.96
N PRO A 77 5.78 -20.40 5.13
CA PRO A 77 5.07 -19.31 5.82
C PRO A 77 6.01 -18.28 6.42
N LEU A 78 5.55 -17.03 6.52
CA LEU A 78 6.22 -15.99 7.29
C LEU A 78 5.99 -16.23 8.78
N ARG A 79 7.08 -16.33 9.54
CA ARG A 79 7.00 -16.40 11.00
C ARG A 79 6.72 -15.01 11.56
N LEU A 80 5.69 -14.91 12.38
CA LEU A 80 5.43 -13.70 13.17
C LEU A 80 6.34 -13.74 14.38
N THR A 81 7.32 -12.84 14.41
CA THR A 81 8.12 -12.64 15.62
C THR A 81 7.41 -11.55 16.44
N PRO A 82 7.18 -11.71 17.74
CA PRO A 82 6.65 -10.64 18.59
C PRO A 82 7.73 -9.58 18.80
N VAL A 83 7.97 -8.77 17.78
CA VAL A 83 8.72 -7.52 17.90
C VAL A 83 7.68 -6.43 18.11
N ARG A 84 7.97 -5.50 19.04
CA ARG A 84 7.15 -4.31 19.33
C ARG A 84 6.50 -3.80 18.04
N VAL A 85 5.18 -3.80 18.02
CA VAL A 85 4.40 -3.06 17.03
C VAL A 85 4.74 -1.61 17.27
N PHE A 86 5.70 -1.07 16.52
CA PHE A 86 5.84 0.37 16.43
C PHE A 86 4.50 0.88 15.88
N LEU A 87 3.82 1.73 16.64
CA LEU A 87 2.60 2.38 16.18
C LEU A 87 2.99 3.19 14.94
N TRP A 88 2.69 2.66 13.77
CA TRP A 88 2.79 3.39 12.54
C TRP A 88 1.69 4.47 12.55
N PRO A 89 2.00 5.78 12.46
CA PRO A 89 3.20 6.39 11.91
C PRO A 89 3.99 7.25 12.93
N LEU A 90 4.17 6.80 14.18
CA LEU A 90 4.86 7.57 15.23
C LEU A 90 6.22 8.15 14.81
N PRO A 91 7.10 7.46 14.05
CA PRO A 91 8.36 8.05 13.62
C PRO A 91 8.16 9.31 12.74
N LEU A 92 7.16 9.29 11.84
CA LEU A 92 6.83 10.41 10.95
C LEU A 92 6.13 11.57 11.68
N LEU A 93 5.41 11.29 12.77
CA LEU A 93 4.78 12.32 13.61
C LEU A 93 5.79 13.00 14.54
N LEU A 94 6.78 12.25 15.06
CA LEU A 94 7.86 12.81 15.89
C LEU A 94 8.78 13.73 15.08
N GLU A 95 9.16 13.34 13.86
CA GLU A 95 9.99 14.20 13.00
C GLU A 95 9.29 15.49 12.55
N ARG A 96 7.96 15.47 12.44
CA ARG A 96 7.15 16.68 12.16
C ARG A 96 6.91 17.54 13.40
N GLY A 97 6.86 16.93 14.59
CA GLY A 97 6.73 17.66 15.86
C GLY A 97 8.00 18.41 16.27
N VAL A 98 9.19 17.93 15.86
CA VAL A 98 10.47 18.58 16.18
C VAL A 98 10.81 19.75 15.24
N LYS A 99 10.13 19.86 14.09
CA LYS A 99 10.28 20.98 13.14
C LYS A 99 9.18 22.05 13.25
N GLY A 100 8.31 21.97 14.25
CA GLY A 100 7.31 22.98 14.56
C GLY A 100 7.86 24.01 15.54
N GLU A 101 8.20 25.17 14.99
CA GLU A 101 8.62 26.39 15.68
C GLU A 101 7.60 26.88 16.73
N TYR A 102 8.11 27.32 17.88
CA TYR A 102 7.66 28.48 18.64
C TYR A 102 8.88 29.29 19.04
#